data_AF-A0A8J9SD23-F1
#
_entry.id   AF-A0A8J9SD23-F1
#
_cell.length_a   1.000
_cell.length_b   1.000
_cell.length_c   1.000
_cell.angle_alpha   90.00
_cell.angle_beta   90.00
_cell.angle_gamma   90.00
#
_symmetry.space_group_name_H-M   'P 1'
#
loop_
_entity.id
_entity.type
_entity.pdbx_description
1 polymer ?
#
loop_
_entity_poly.entity_id
_entity_poly.type
_entity_poly.pdbx_seq_one_letter_code
_entity_poly.pdbx_strand_id
1 'polypeptide(L)' 'MRAFSSKAKRDFYEMLGVTRLADKASIKKAYFKLAKKYHPDTNK' A
#
# COMPACT_ATOMS: atom_id res chain seq x y z
N MET A 1 -12.50 -22.86 10.31
CA MET A 1 -12.94 -21.46 10.50
C MET A 1 -12.54 -20.66 9.26
N ARG A 2 -13.50 -20.25 8.42
CA ARG A 2 -13.22 -19.31 7.31
C ARG A 2 -13.73 -17.94 7.76
N ALA A 3 -12.82 -16.99 7.91
CA ALA A 3 -13.16 -15.61 8.25
C ALA A 3 -13.81 -14.94 7.03
N PHE A 4 -15.00 -14.36 7.23
CA PHE A 4 -15.69 -13.56 6.24
C PHE A 4 -14.90 -12.25 6.03
N SER A 5 -14.34 -12.05 4.83
CA SER A 5 -13.73 -10.79 4.44
C SER A 5 -14.79 -9.89 3.82
N SER A 6 -15.27 -8.91 4.60
CA SER A 6 -16.15 -7.83 4.16
C SER A 6 -15.37 -6.84 3.28
N LYS A 7 -15.16 -7.18 2.00
CA LYS A 7 -14.43 -6.34 1.03
C LYS A 7 -15.37 -5.30 0.42
N ALA A 8 -15.52 -4.14 1.07
CA ALA A 8 -16.42 -3.07 0.61
C ALA A 8 -15.78 -1.67 0.53
N LYS A 9 -14.47 -1.54 0.74
CA LYS A 9 -13.73 -0.28 0.51
C LYS A 9 -12.40 -0.66 -0.11
N ARG A 10 -11.95 0.06 -1.15
CA ARG A 10 -10.62 -0.16 -1.74
C ARG A 10 -9.60 -0.17 -0.61
N ASP A 11 -8.99 -1.31 -0.35
CA ASP A 11 -8.06 -1.47 0.76
C ASP A 11 -6.77 -0.71 0.43
N PHE A 12 -6.72 0.58 0.80
CA PHE A 12 -5.56 1.44 0.56
C PHE A 12 -4.28 0.88 1.18
N TYR A 13 -4.41 0.14 2.28
CA TYR A 13 -3.32 -0.58 2.92
C TYR A 13 -2.80 -1.73 2.05
N GLU A 14 -3.68 -2.52 1.43
CA GLU A 14 -3.29 -3.56 0.46
C GLU A 14 -2.63 -2.94 -0.79
N MET A 15 -3.16 -1.82 -1.28
CA MET A 15 -2.60 -1.10 -2.43
C MET A 15 -1.17 -0.59 -2.16
N LEU A 16 -0.91 -0.10 -0.95
CA LEU A 16 0.42 0.29 -0.50
C LEU A 16 1.30 -0.91 -0.10
N GLY A 17 0.74 -2.12 -0.02
CA GLY A 17 1.44 -3.32 0.42
C GLY A 17 1.82 -3.31 1.91
N VAL A 18 1.03 -2.61 2.73
CA VAL A 18 1.24 -2.48 4.19
C VAL A 18 0.08 -3.09 4.95
N THR A 19 0.34 -3.51 6.20
CA THR A 19 -0.73 -4.02 7.07
C THR A 19 -1.66 -2.87 7.50
N ARG A 20 -2.89 -3.19 7.87
CA ARG A 20 -3.85 -2.20 8.41
C ARG A 20 -3.41 -1.63 9.77
N LEU A 21 -2.47 -2.30 10.43
CA LEU A 21 -1.86 -1.89 11.69
C LEU A 21 -0.52 -1.17 11.47
N ALA A 22 -0.14 -0.90 10.22
CA ALA A 22 1.14 -0.27 9.92
C ALA A 22 1.18 1.18 10.40
N ASP A 23 2.29 1.56 11.02
CA ASP A 23 2.54 2.93 11.44
C ASP A 23 2.64 3.90 10.26
N LYS A 24 2.40 5.18 10.55
CA LYS A 24 2.54 6.29 9.59
C LYS A 24 3.90 6.28 8.88
N ALA A 25 4.97 5.91 9.58
CA ALA A 25 6.31 5.80 9.01
C ALA A 25 6.41 4.70 7.94
N SER A 26 5.80 3.53 8.19
CA SER A 26 5.76 2.39 7.28
C SER A 26 4.93 2.70 6.03
N ILE A 27 3.78 3.35 6.21
CA ILE A 27 2.93 3.84 5.12
C ILE A 27 3.72 4.81 4.23
N LYS A 28 4.41 5.78 4.84
CA LYS A 28 5.23 6.78 4.12
C LYS A 28 6.36 6.12 3.33
N LYS A 29 7.07 5.15 3.92
CA LYS A 29 8.15 4.40 3.26
C LYS A 29 7.64 3.59 2.06
N ALA A 30 6.51 2.90 2.22
CA ALA A 30 5.89 2.12 1.15
C ALA A 30 5.42 3.01 -0.01
N TYR A 31 4.79 4.15 0.29
CA TYR A 31 4.39 5.15 -0.69
C TYR A 31 5.59 5.65 -1.50
N PHE A 32 6.69 6.07 -0.85
CA PHE A 32 7.87 6.55 -1.58
C PHE A 32 8.52 5.48 -2.45
N LYS A 33 8.52 4.22 -2.00
CA LYS A 33 9.05 3.10 -2.78
C LYS A 33 8.24 2.88 -4.06
N LEU A 34 6.91 2.90 -3.95
CA LEU A 34 6.01 2.80 -5.10
C LEU A 34 6.14 4.02 -6.02
N ALA A 35 6.16 5.22 -5.46
CA ALA A 35 6.32 6.45 -6.23
C ALA A 35 7.61 6.43 -7.05
N LYS A 36 8.74 6.03 -6.48
CA LYS A 36 10.03 5.89 -7.21
C LYS A 36 9.98 4.84 -8.32
N LYS A 37 9.24 3.74 -8.10
CA LYS A 37 9.09 2.66 -9.09
C LYS A 37 8.29 3.11 -10.31
N TYR A 38 7.27 3.93 -10.11
CA TYR A 38 6.38 4.43 -11.17
C TYR A 38 6.68 5.88 -11.55
N HIS A 39 7.81 6.43 -11.10
CA HIS A 39 8.14 7.81 -11.40
C HIS A 39 8.50 7.91 -12.89
N PRO A 40 7.89 8.82 -13.65
CA PRO A 40 8.16 8.94 -15.09
C PRO A 40 9.61 9.38 -15.37
N ASP A 41 10.25 10.18 -14.50
CA ASP A 41 11.68 10.53 -14.67
C ASP A 41 12.64 9.33 -14.64
N THR A 42 12.28 8.23 -13.98
CA THR A 42 13.21 7.10 -13.79
C THR A 42 13.06 6.01 -14.86
N ASN A 43 12.10 6.12 -15.78
CA ASN A 43 11.91 5.14 -16.86
C ASN A 43 12.00 5.85 -18.22
N LYS A 44 13.22 5.96 -18.74
CA LYS A 44 13.51 6.45 -20.09
C LYS A 44 13.41 5.32 -21.10
#